data_AF-A0A1G3JUM7-F1
#
_entry.id   AF-A0A1G3JUM7-F1
#
_cell.length_a   1.000
_cell.length_b   1.000
_cell.length_c   1.000
_cell.angle_alpha   90.00
_cell.angle_beta   90.00
_cell.angle_gamma   90.00
#
_symmetry.space_group_name_H-M   'P 1'
#
loop_
_entity.id
_entity.type
_entity.pdbx_description
1 polymer ?
#
loop_
_entity_poly.entity_id
_entity_poly.type
_entity_poly.pdbx_seq_one_letter_code
_entity_poly.pdbx_strand_id
1 'polypeptide(L)' 'MQGMGDGSCPFNFNTDPTSFKVGDSVSYRVTGSLEGFPFAGVLLEVHNDHVVLTSDVEDKASRMRATREGRPVVLEHDVC' A
#
# COMPACT_ATOMS: atom_id res chain seq x y z
N MET A 1 15.25 -11.20 13.83
CA MET A 1 13.82 -11.35 13.51
C MET A 1 13.09 -10.12 14.04
N GLN A 2 13.03 -9.03 13.28
CA GLN A 2 12.42 -7.78 13.74
C GLN A 2 10.90 -7.84 13.56
N GLY A 3 10.22 -8.06 14.69
CA GLY A 3 8.92 -7.49 15.06
C GLY A 3 7.91 -7.26 13.96
N MET A 4 7.34 -8.33 13.41
CA MET A 4 6.02 -8.28 12.80
C MET A 4 4.99 -8.22 13.94
N GLY A 5 4.61 -7.01 14.35
CA GLY A 5 3.50 -6.75 15.26
C GLY A 5 3.85 -6.75 16.75
N ASP A 6 4.18 -5.58 17.29
CA ASP A 6 3.90 -5.25 18.70
C ASP A 6 3.47 -3.78 18.80
N GLY A 7 2.15 -3.57 18.81
CA GLY A 7 1.54 -2.91 19.96
C GLY A 7 1.14 -1.44 19.90
N SER A 8 1.69 -0.56 19.06
CA SER A 8 1.27 0.87 19.05
C SER A 8 1.69 1.65 17.79
N CYS A 9 1.47 1.11 16.59
CA CYS A 9 1.34 2.01 15.44
C CYS A 9 -0.05 2.67 15.57
N PRO A 10 -0.16 3.99 15.83
CA PRO A 10 -1.47 4.66 15.89
C PRO A 10 -2.20 4.61 14.54
N PHE A 11 -1.50 4.21 13.48
CA PHE A 11 -2.03 3.97 12.15
C PHE A 11 -2.53 2.53 12.03
N ASN A 12 -3.86 2.38 12.00
CA ASN A 12 -4.50 1.13 11.66
C ASN A 12 -4.52 1.00 10.13
N PHE A 13 -3.74 0.08 9.58
CA PHE A 13 -3.72 -0.19 8.14
C PHE A 13 -4.70 -1.32 7.81
N ASN A 14 -5.49 -1.14 6.75
CA ASN A 14 -6.29 -2.24 6.22
C ASN A 14 -5.37 -3.27 5.56
N THR A 15 -5.45 -4.52 6.00
CA THR A 15 -4.69 -5.66 5.46
C THR A 15 -5.58 -6.76 4.89
N ASP A 16 -6.90 -6.54 4.82
CA ASP A 16 -7.85 -7.47 4.21
C ASP A 16 -8.22 -7.01 2.79
N PRO A 17 -7.71 -7.67 1.74
CA PRO A 17 -7.94 -7.27 0.35
C PRO A 17 -9.40 -7.34 -0.08
N THR A 18 -10.23 -8.12 0.60
CA THR A 18 -11.67 -8.24 0.29
C THR A 18 -12.46 -7.05 0.83
N SER A 19 -11.94 -6.38 1.85
CA SER A 19 -12.56 -5.22 2.51
C SER A 19 -12.08 -3.87 1.98
N PHE A 20 -11.08 -3.87 1.07
CA PHE A 20 -10.48 -2.67 0.51
C PHE A 20 -11.52 -1.73 -0.11
N LYS A 21 -11.45 -0.46 0.28
CA LYS A 21 -12.22 0.64 -0.29
C LYS A 21 -11.33 1.84 -0.56
N VAL A 22 -11.76 2.69 -1.48
CA VAL A 22 -11.12 3.98 -1.74
C VAL A 22 -11.07 4.80 -0.45
N GLY A 23 -9.90 5.38 -0.15
CA GLY A 23 -9.62 6.12 1.07
C GLY A 23 -9.03 5.28 2.21
N ASP A 24 -8.95 3.95 2.09
CA ASP A 24 -8.28 3.13 3.10
C ASP A 24 -6.78 3.40 3.12
N SER A 25 -6.24 3.56 4.32
CA SER A 25 -4.80 3.51 4.56
C SER A 25 -4.34 2.07 4.54
N VAL A 26 -3.33 1.77 3.72
CA VAL A 26 -2.73 0.44 3.59
C VAL A 26 -1.22 0.53 3.77
N SER A 27 -0.61 -0.56 4.23
CA SER A 27 0.83 -0.71 4.13
C SER A 27 1.18 -1.48 2.86
N TYR A 28 1.96 -0.87 1.99
CA TYR A 28 2.41 -1.48 0.73
C TYR A 28 3.92 -1.79 0.75
N ARG A 29 4.36 -2.62 -0.19
CA ARG A 29 5.75 -2.99 -0.44
C ARG A 29 6.13 -2.59 -1.86
N VAL A 30 7.42 -2.44 -2.09
CA VAL A 30 7.98 -2.16 -3.42
C VAL A 30 8.98 -3.25 -3.78
N THR A 31 9.00 -3.68 -5.04
CA THR A 31 10.00 -4.64 -5.56
C THR A 31 11.38 -3.98 -5.76
N GLY A 32 12.43 -4.75 -6.04
CA GLY A 32 13.74 -4.20 -6.40
C GLY A 32 14.54 -3.68 -5.21
N SER A 33 15.13 -2.50 -5.35
CA SER A 33 16.07 -1.90 -4.37
C SER A 33 15.37 -1.51 -3.06
N LEU A 34 14.05 -1.34 -3.10
CA LEU A 34 13.22 -0.97 -1.97
C LEU A 34 12.56 -2.19 -1.29
N GLU A 35 12.92 -3.42 -1.70
CA GLU A 35 12.41 -4.63 -1.06
C GLU A 35 12.80 -4.71 0.42
N GLY A 36 11.83 -5.14 1.24
CA GLY A 36 11.99 -5.24 2.68
C GLY A 36 11.60 -3.98 3.46
N PHE A 37 11.43 -2.83 2.80
CA PHE A 37 10.92 -1.62 3.44
C PHE A 37 9.38 -1.56 3.44
N PRO A 38 8.76 -1.29 4.61
CA PRO A 38 7.33 -1.03 4.67
C PRO A 38 7.02 0.42 4.31
N PHE A 39 6.08 0.63 3.39
CA PHE A 39 5.56 1.95 3.05
C PHE A 39 4.09 2.07 3.46
N ALA A 40 3.61 3.31 3.56
CA ALA A 40 2.22 3.64 3.85
C ALA A 40 1.63 4.42 2.68
N GLY A 41 0.43 4.06 2.26
CA GLY A 41 -0.28 4.73 1.18
C GLY A 41 -1.79 4.70 1.37
N VAL A 42 -2.49 5.43 0.51
CA VAL A 42 -3.96 5.50 0.51
C VAL A 42 -4.49 4.94 -0.80
N LEU A 43 -5.50 4.07 -0.72
CA LEU A 43 -6.15 3.51 -1.90
C LEU A 43 -6.95 4.60 -2.63
N LEU A 44 -6.63 4.82 -3.90
CA LEU A 44 -7.35 5.71 -4.81
C LEU A 44 -8.39 4.93 -5.64
N GLU A 45 -8.08 3.69 -6.01
CA GLU A 45 -8.98 2.82 -6.78
C GLU A 45 -8.83 1.36 -6.32
N VAL A 46 -9.94 0.62 -6.33
CA VAL A 46 -9.97 -0.81 -5.99
C VAL A 46 -10.61 -1.59 -7.13
N HIS A 47 -9.82 -2.46 -7.75
CA HIS A 47 -10.24 -3.31 -8.86
C HIS A 47 -10.28 -4.78 -8.42
N ASN A 48 -10.75 -5.69 -9.29
CA ASN A 48 -10.84 -7.11 -8.93
C ASN A 48 -9.46 -7.77 -8.75
N ASP A 49 -8.48 -7.42 -9.59
CA ASP A 49 -7.14 -8.01 -9.63
C ASP A 49 -6.04 -7.12 -9.03
N HIS A 50 -6.28 -5.81 -8.92
CA HIS A 50 -5.28 -4.84 -8.50
C HIS A 50 -5.90 -3.68 -7.73
N VAL A 51 -5.05 -2.84 -7.13
CA VAL A 51 -5.43 -1.57 -6.54
C VAL A 51 -4.58 -0.46 -7.13
N VAL A 52 -5.05 0.77 -7.04
CA VAL A 52 -4.25 1.97 -7.30
C VAL A 52 -4.15 2.73 -5.99
N LEU A 53 -2.94 3.10 -5.61
CA LEU A 53 -2.66 3.83 -4.37
C LEU A 53 -1.73 5.01 -4.62
N THR A 54 -1.68 5.92 -3.67
CA THR A 54 -0.70 7.02 -3.63
C THR A 54 0.07 6.99 -2.32
N SER A 55 1.33 7.40 -2.35
CA SER A 55 2.15 7.71 -1.18
C SER A 55 1.93 9.14 -0.69
N ASP A 56 1.36 10.01 -1.54
CA ASP A 56 1.13 11.42 -1.27
C ASP A 56 -0.35 11.77 -1.53
N VAL A 57 -1.07 12.12 -0.47
CA VAL A 57 -2.52 12.41 -0.55
C VAL A 57 -2.82 13.80 -1.11
N GLU A 58 -1.82 14.70 -1.14
CA GLU A 58 -1.93 16.04 -1.69
C GLU A 58 -1.71 16.00 -3.21
N ASP A 59 -0.82 15.12 -3.68
CA ASP A 59 -0.58 14.88 -5.09
C ASP A 59 -1.55 13.85 -5.71
N LYS A 60 -2.64 14.36 -6.29
CA LYS A 60 -3.66 13.54 -6.96
C LYS A 60 -3.22 12.96 -8.31
N ALA A 61 -2.06 13.39 -8.83
CA ALA A 61 -1.45 12.85 -10.04
C ALA A 61 -0.65 11.57 -9.76
N SER A 62 -0.07 11.48 -8.56
CA SER A 62 0.61 10.28 -8.06
C SER A 62 -0.37 9.10 -7.98
N ARG A 63 -0.10 8.09 -8.81
CA ARG A 63 -0.90 6.87 -8.91
C ARG A 63 0.02 5.70 -9.18
N MET A 64 0.17 4.85 -8.18
CA MET A 64 0.95 3.63 -8.26
C MET A 64 0.01 2.43 -8.35
N ARG A 65 0.16 1.60 -9.38
CA ARG A 65 -0.56 0.33 -9.47
C ARG A 65 0.09 -0.68 -8.55
N ALA A 66 -0.72 -1.41 -7.79
CA ALA A 66 -0.26 -2.44 -6.87
C ALA A 66 -1.12 -3.71 -6.94
N THR A 67 -0.57 -4.83 -6.50
CA THR A 67 -1.33 -6.09 -6.34
C THR A 67 -2.45 -5.94 -5.31
N ARG A 68 -3.57 -6.67 -5.50
CA ARG A 68 -4.65 -6.74 -4.50
C ARG A 68 -4.41 -7.87 -3.50
N GLU A 69 -3.46 -7.66 -2.60
CA GLU A 69 -3.17 -8.56 -1.48
C GLU A 69 -3.09 -7.77 -0.17
N GLY A 70 -2.99 -8.46 0.97
CA GLY A 70 -3.05 -7.80 2.29
C GLY A 70 -1.94 -6.77 2.55
N ARG A 71 -0.83 -6.84 1.80
CA ARG A 71 0.17 -5.78 1.67
C ARG A 71 0.46 -5.55 0.20
N PRO A 72 -0.25 -4.62 -0.47
CA PRO A 72 -0.12 -4.38 -1.90
C PRO A 72 1.34 -4.25 -2.32
N VAL A 73 1.69 -4.82 -3.46
CA VAL A 73 3.04 -4.75 -4.01
C VAL A 73 3.04 -3.86 -5.23
N VAL A 74 3.81 -2.78 -5.17
CA VAL A 74 4.08 -1.85 -6.27
C VAL A 74 5.39 -2.27 -6.93
N LEU A 75 5.45 -2.22 -8.26
CA LEU A 75 6.73 -2.42 -8.96
C LEU A 75 7.59 -1.17 -8.80
N GLU A 76 8.91 -1.32 -8.66
CA GLU A 76 9.83 -0.19 -8.46
C GLU A 76 9.66 0.91 -9.53
N HIS A 77 9.45 0.52 -10.78
CA HIS A 77 9.27 1.46 -11.89
C HIS A 77 7.89 2.15 -11.91
N ASP A 78 6.93 1.63 -11.13
CA ASP A 78 5.60 2.24 -10.95
C ASP A 78 5.56 3.15 -9.72
N VAL A 79 6.65 3.27 -8.96
CA VAL A 79 6.74 4.20 -7.83
C VAL A 79 6.82 5.64 -8.34
N CYS A 80 5.97 6.50 -7.77
CA CYS A 80 5.94 7.94 -7.99
C CYS A 80 7.05 8.70 -7.26
#